data_AF-A0A7S3IZQ5-F1
#
_entry.id   AF-A0A7S3IZQ5-F1
#
_cell.length_a   1.000
_cell.length_b   1.000
_cell.length_c   1.000
_cell.angle_alpha   90.00
_cell.angle_beta   90.00
_cell.angle_gamma   90.00
#
_symmetry.space_group_name_H-M   'P 1'
#
loop_
_entity.id
_entity.type
_entity.pdbx_description
1 polymer ?
#
loop_
_entity_poly.entity_id
_entity_poly.type
_entity_poly.pdbx_seq_one_letter_code
_entity_poly.pdbx_strand_id
1 'polypeptide(L)'
;EALDLLIKITKFLICRAKNPDYTSPEYVNYSLDSSKNIKLSELVKIFVGQNSLLEGFLVAIVERHGDDAKKITGGEIDIYHKLLECHLNEYAENRTKKMSYTLQNIEKKIETFIKLYEAKIDKNYVLYLFRFYDYSEGIKKLCQQLQMNQELLSVYIEKRESDNIIKLCCERGNEEKDLWVQALNYFREQGEDEKLKECLEYIGDSMGSSMSNNILSPLMILQIIQNTDSELKIKYVKNYLMKEIQKLESSISESKDEIETNIKSIASFREEHRKLVSTPKLFETSQCSKC
;
A
#
# COMPACT_ATOMS: atom_id res chain seq x y z
N GLU A 1 -4.99 0.98 45.15
CA GLU A 1 -5.24 1.33 43.74
C GLU A 1 -6.25 0.41 43.04
N ALA A 2 -6.11 -0.92 43.12
CA ALA A 2 -7.17 -1.86 42.67
C ALA A 2 -8.54 -1.60 43.32
N LEU A 3 -8.56 -1.13 44.56
CA LEU A 3 -9.78 -0.74 45.30
C LEU A 3 -10.51 0.48 44.68
N ASP A 4 -9.79 1.44 44.09
CA ASP A 4 -10.39 2.61 43.43
C ASP A 4 -11.01 2.24 42.08
N LEU A 5 -10.38 1.31 41.36
CA LEU A 5 -10.90 0.72 40.13
C LEU A 5 -12.19 -0.07 40.41
N LEU A 6 -12.20 -0.85 41.48
CA LEU A 6 -13.37 -1.59 41.96
C LEU A 6 -14.51 -0.63 42.32
N ILE A 7 -14.25 0.43 43.08
CA ILE A 7 -15.26 1.44 43.46
C ILE A 7 -15.85 2.16 42.24
N LYS A 8 -15.04 2.41 41.20
CA LYS A 8 -15.53 2.99 39.93
C LYS A 8 -16.37 2.00 39.12
N ILE A 9 -15.98 0.73 39.07
CA ILE A 9 -16.80 -0.35 38.50
C ILE A 9 -18.10 -0.50 39.29
N THR A 10 -18.09 -0.38 40.62
CA THR A 10 -19.29 -0.42 41.46
C THR A 10 -20.20 0.78 41.18
N LYS A 11 -19.66 1.99 41.04
CA LYS A 11 -20.44 3.19 40.66
C LYS A 11 -21.05 3.05 39.26
N PHE A 12 -20.33 2.45 38.32
CA PHE A 12 -20.82 2.16 36.97
C PHE A 12 -21.98 1.14 36.98
N LEU A 13 -21.84 0.04 37.74
CA LEU A 13 -22.89 -0.95 37.94
C LEU A 13 -24.12 -0.39 38.70
N ILE A 14 -23.92 0.56 39.63
CA ILE A 14 -25.01 1.26 40.34
C ILE A 14 -25.75 2.23 39.41
N CYS A 15 -25.06 2.93 38.50
CA CYS A 15 -25.71 3.76 37.47
C CYS A 15 -26.53 2.90 36.49
N ARG A 16 -26.04 1.70 36.17
CA ARG A 16 -26.76 0.70 35.37
C ARG A 16 -28.02 0.16 36.05
N ALA A 17 -28.00 -0.05 37.37
CA ALA A 17 -29.19 -0.44 38.15
C ALA A 17 -30.28 0.65 38.21
N LYS A 18 -29.95 1.91 37.92
CA LYS A 18 -30.89 3.04 37.94
C LYS A 18 -31.60 3.31 36.61
N ASN A 19 -31.23 2.66 35.51
CA ASN A 19 -31.90 2.78 34.21
C ASN A 19 -32.46 1.41 33.77
N PRO A 20 -33.76 1.13 34.00
CA PRO A 20 -34.36 -0.22 33.91
C PRO A 20 -34.55 -0.79 32.50
N ASP A 21 -34.42 0.00 31.44
CA ASP A 21 -34.92 -0.40 30.10
C ASP A 21 -33.97 -1.28 29.28
N TYR A 22 -32.80 -1.65 29.80
CA TYR A 22 -31.83 -2.52 29.11
C TYR A 22 -32.00 -4.00 29.47
N THR A 23 -32.97 -4.66 28.83
CA THR A 23 -33.24 -6.10 28.97
C THR A 23 -32.66 -6.89 27.79
N SER A 24 -31.34 -6.98 27.66
CA SER A 24 -30.73 -8.03 26.82
C SER A 24 -30.51 -9.30 27.67
N PRO A 25 -30.87 -10.51 27.19
CA PRO A 25 -30.70 -11.78 27.91
C PRO A 25 -29.25 -12.10 28.33
N GLU A 26 -28.27 -11.55 27.61
CA GLU A 26 -26.84 -11.75 27.85
C GLU A 26 -26.37 -11.11 29.17
N TYR A 27 -27.11 -10.10 29.63
CA TYR A 27 -26.80 -9.33 30.82
C TYR A 27 -27.42 -9.86 32.11
N VAL A 28 -28.56 -10.53 32.00
CA VAL A 28 -29.29 -11.08 33.16
C VAL A 28 -28.53 -12.26 33.77
N ASN A 29 -27.72 -12.95 32.96
CA ASN A 29 -26.97 -14.14 33.35
C ASN A 29 -25.49 -13.86 33.71
N TYR A 30 -25.08 -12.59 33.78
CA TYR A 30 -23.67 -12.23 33.99
C TYR A 30 -23.33 -12.11 35.48
N SER A 31 -22.61 -13.10 36.04
CA SER A 31 -22.10 -13.06 37.42
C SER A 31 -20.58 -12.85 37.46
N LEU A 32 -20.13 -11.79 38.13
CA LEU A 32 -18.70 -11.60 38.45
C LEU A 32 -18.35 -12.45 39.68
N ASP A 33 -17.53 -13.47 39.49
CA ASP A 33 -17.01 -14.29 40.58
C ASP A 33 -15.92 -13.50 41.32
N SER A 34 -16.29 -12.85 42.42
CA SER A 34 -15.44 -11.94 43.22
C SER A 34 -14.24 -12.63 43.88
N SER A 35 -14.11 -13.95 43.73
CA SER A 35 -13.03 -14.77 44.27
C SER A 35 -11.83 -14.93 43.31
N LYS A 36 -11.96 -14.51 42.05
CA LYS A 36 -10.90 -14.58 41.03
C LYS A 36 -10.41 -13.19 40.65
N ASN A 37 -9.15 -13.08 40.25
CA ASN A 37 -8.62 -11.88 39.62
C ASN A 37 -9.48 -11.58 38.37
N ILE A 38 -10.33 -10.55 38.47
CA ILE A 38 -11.25 -10.14 37.42
C ILE A 38 -10.42 -9.78 36.19
N LYS A 39 -10.59 -10.55 35.11
CA LYS A 39 -9.90 -10.29 33.85
C LYS A 39 -10.60 -9.15 33.12
N LEU A 40 -9.84 -8.29 32.45
CA LEU A 40 -10.40 -7.23 31.61
C LEU A 40 -11.28 -7.78 30.48
N SER A 41 -11.03 -9.00 30.01
CA SER A 41 -11.86 -9.71 29.02
C SER A 41 -13.28 -10.01 29.51
N GLU A 42 -13.48 -10.15 30.81
CA GLU A 42 -14.79 -10.28 31.45
C GLU A 42 -15.46 -8.90 31.56
N LEU A 43 -14.72 -7.87 31.99
CA LEU A 43 -15.26 -6.51 32.12
C LEU A 43 -15.72 -5.92 30.78
N VAL A 44 -15.02 -6.19 29.67
CA VAL A 44 -15.44 -5.72 28.33
C VAL A 44 -16.82 -6.29 27.94
N LYS A 45 -17.16 -7.52 28.37
CA LYS A 45 -18.48 -8.13 28.12
C LYS A 45 -19.62 -7.41 28.84
N ILE A 46 -19.33 -6.59 29.85
CA ILE A 46 -20.33 -5.79 30.57
C ILE A 46 -20.79 -4.57 29.76
N PHE A 47 -20.07 -4.21 28.70
CA PHE A 47 -20.37 -3.05 27.87
C PHE A 47 -20.95 -3.42 26.49
N VAL A 48 -21.43 -4.65 26.30
CA VAL A 48 -22.13 -5.11 25.08
C VAL A 48 -23.27 -4.14 24.69
N GLY A 49 -23.11 -3.43 23.58
CA GLY A 49 -24.10 -2.46 23.08
C GLY A 49 -23.95 -1.03 23.62
N GLN A 50 -22.93 -0.72 24.42
CA GLN A 50 -22.63 0.65 24.89
C GLN A 50 -21.16 1.02 24.63
N ASN A 51 -20.83 1.22 23.34
CA ASN A 51 -19.47 1.51 22.87
C ASN A 51 -18.87 2.79 23.47
N SER A 52 -19.69 3.81 23.73
CA SER A 52 -19.23 5.08 24.30
C SER A 52 -18.74 4.95 25.75
N LEU A 53 -19.40 4.11 26.55
CA LEU A 53 -18.98 3.83 27.93
C LEU A 53 -17.77 2.90 27.96
N LEU A 54 -17.68 1.98 27.00
CA LEU A 54 -16.50 1.15 26.81
C LEU A 54 -15.28 2.00 26.42
N GLU A 55 -15.43 2.92 25.47
CA GLU A 55 -14.37 3.87 25.07
C GLU A 55 -13.87 4.67 26.29
N GLY A 56 -14.78 5.31 27.04
CA GLY A 56 -14.39 6.09 28.22
C GLY A 56 -13.70 5.24 29.30
N PHE A 57 -14.12 3.99 29.49
CA PHE A 57 -13.47 3.06 30.40
C PHE A 57 -12.05 2.68 29.93
N LEU A 58 -11.89 2.34 28.65
CA LEU A 58 -10.59 1.97 28.08
C LEU A 58 -9.62 3.16 28.04
N VAL A 59 -10.09 4.38 27.73
CA VAL A 59 -9.29 5.61 27.82
C VAL A 59 -8.81 5.84 29.25
N ALA A 60 -9.69 5.72 30.25
CA ALA A 60 -9.32 5.89 31.65
C ALA A 60 -8.29 4.84 32.12
N ILE A 61 -8.30 3.63 31.55
CA ILE A 61 -7.27 2.62 31.81
C ILE A 61 -5.93 3.04 31.20
N VAL A 62 -5.93 3.52 29.94
CA VAL A 62 -4.72 3.96 29.26
C VAL A 62 -4.09 5.17 29.97
N GLU A 63 -4.90 6.16 30.40
CA GLU A 63 -4.41 7.33 31.13
C GLU A 63 -3.83 6.98 32.50
N ARG A 64 -4.43 6.02 33.21
CA ARG A 64 -4.05 5.66 34.58
C ARG A 64 -2.90 4.67 34.65
N HIS A 65 -2.77 3.78 33.67
CA HIS A 65 -1.83 2.66 33.71
C HIS A 65 -0.79 2.66 32.58
N GLY A 66 -0.90 3.56 31.60
CA GLY A 66 0.12 3.75 30.56
C GLY A 66 0.53 2.45 29.87
N ASP A 67 1.83 2.14 29.89
CA ASP A 67 2.40 0.93 29.27
C ASP A 67 2.13 -0.36 30.07
N ASP A 68 1.83 -0.25 31.37
CA ASP A 68 1.43 -1.39 32.20
C ASP A 68 0.02 -1.88 31.89
N ALA A 69 -0.75 -1.13 31.08
CA ALA A 69 -2.08 -1.53 30.63
C ALA A 69 -2.06 -2.89 29.89
N LYS A 70 -0.97 -3.22 29.17
CA LYS A 70 -0.78 -4.56 28.54
C LYS A 70 -0.60 -5.68 29.58
N LYS A 71 -0.07 -5.38 30.77
CA LYS A 71 0.07 -6.35 31.87
C LYS A 71 -1.27 -6.60 32.57
N ILE A 72 -2.11 -5.57 32.68
CA ILE A 72 -3.42 -5.66 33.34
C ILE A 72 -4.40 -6.48 32.50
N THR A 73 -4.30 -6.47 31.17
CA THR A 73 -5.11 -7.34 30.30
C THR A 73 -4.61 -8.78 30.23
N GLY A 74 -3.49 -9.10 30.87
CA GLY A 74 -2.86 -10.43 30.77
C GLY A 74 -2.45 -10.80 29.35
N GLY A 75 -2.32 -9.83 28.44
CA GLY A 75 -2.03 -10.05 27.02
C GLY A 75 -3.20 -10.63 26.20
N GLU A 76 -4.37 -10.89 26.78
CA GLU A 76 -5.52 -11.49 26.06
C GLU A 76 -6.23 -10.49 25.14
N ILE A 77 -6.21 -9.20 25.50
CA ILE A 77 -6.83 -8.12 24.73
C ILE A 77 -5.82 -7.01 24.56
N ASP A 78 -5.56 -6.63 23.31
CA ASP A 78 -4.85 -5.40 23.02
C ASP A 78 -5.83 -4.22 23.13
N ILE A 79 -5.64 -3.42 24.18
CA ILE A 79 -6.49 -2.29 24.52
C ILE A 79 -6.54 -1.27 23.37
N TYR A 80 -5.41 -1.08 22.67
CA TYR A 80 -5.34 -0.11 21.59
C TYR A 80 -6.14 -0.56 20.37
N HIS A 81 -6.11 -1.86 20.07
CA HIS A 81 -6.97 -2.43 19.03
C HIS A 81 -8.44 -2.34 19.40
N LYS A 82 -8.80 -2.59 20.67
CA LYS A 82 -10.20 -2.48 21.10
C LYS A 82 -10.71 -1.05 21.14
N LEU A 83 -9.86 -0.09 21.51
CA LEU A 83 -10.16 1.35 21.41
C LEU A 83 -10.40 1.78 19.97
N LEU A 84 -9.53 1.34 19.04
CA LEU A 84 -9.72 1.60 17.62
C LEU A 84 -11.04 0.99 17.11
N GLU A 85 -11.36 -0.23 17.52
CA GLU A 85 -12.63 -0.88 17.21
C GLU A 85 -13.83 -0.05 17.71
N CYS A 86 -13.75 0.56 18.89
CA CYS A 86 -14.80 1.45 19.40
C CYS A 86 -14.99 2.69 18.51
N HIS A 87 -13.89 3.35 18.11
CA HIS A 87 -13.95 4.51 17.20
C HIS A 87 -14.48 4.13 15.81
N LEU A 88 -14.12 2.96 15.29
CA LEU A 88 -14.63 2.45 14.01
C LEU A 88 -16.09 2.05 14.09
N ASN A 89 -16.56 1.56 15.23
CA ASN A 89 -17.98 1.30 15.44
C ASN A 89 -18.79 2.61 15.48
N GLU A 90 -18.28 3.64 16.16
CA GLU A 90 -18.86 4.99 16.13
C GLU A 90 -18.92 5.53 14.68
N TYR A 91 -17.86 5.30 13.89
CA TYR A 91 -17.85 5.66 12.47
C TYR A 91 -18.93 4.94 11.67
N ALA A 92 -19.04 3.61 11.80
CA ALA A 92 -20.01 2.81 11.09
C ALA A 92 -21.47 3.21 11.44
N GLU A 93 -21.75 3.43 12.72
CA GLU A 93 -23.06 3.92 13.17
C GLU A 93 -23.40 5.29 12.57
N ASN A 94 -22.46 6.23 12.54
CA ASN A 94 -22.70 7.57 11.99
C ASN A 94 -22.75 7.60 10.46
N ARG A 95 -22.11 6.63 9.79
CA ARG A 95 -22.18 6.46 8.32
C ARG A 95 -23.59 6.09 7.90
N THR A 96 -24.25 5.18 8.62
CA THR A 96 -25.66 4.82 8.34
C THR A 96 -26.61 6.01 8.49
N LYS A 97 -26.30 6.93 9.43
CA LYS A 97 -27.09 8.13 9.72
C LYS A 97 -26.79 9.31 8.79
N LYS A 98 -25.84 9.18 7.84
CA LYS A 98 -25.41 10.20 6.86
C LYS A 98 -25.05 11.58 7.46
N MET A 99 -24.51 11.63 8.69
CA MET A 99 -24.08 12.88 9.32
C MET A 99 -22.66 13.29 8.89
N SER A 100 -22.55 14.08 7.81
CA SER A 100 -21.26 14.43 7.18
C SER A 100 -20.25 15.13 8.11
N TYR A 101 -20.67 16.04 8.99
CA TYR A 101 -19.76 16.79 9.87
C TYR A 101 -19.20 15.91 11.01
N THR A 102 -20.06 15.06 11.60
CA THR A 102 -19.66 14.13 12.66
C THR A 102 -18.66 13.10 12.15
N LEU A 103 -18.86 12.60 10.93
CA LEU A 103 -17.94 11.65 10.28
C LEU A 103 -16.54 12.22 10.12
N GLN A 104 -16.39 13.45 9.61
CA GLN A 104 -15.08 14.10 9.46
C GLN A 104 -14.35 14.26 10.81
N ASN A 105 -15.09 14.54 11.89
CA ASN A 105 -14.49 14.64 13.22
C ASN A 105 -14.03 13.27 13.73
N ILE A 106 -14.79 12.20 13.47
CA ILE A 106 -14.41 10.83 13.83
C ILE A 106 -13.19 10.38 13.01
N GLU A 107 -13.15 10.67 11.72
CA GLU A 107 -11.99 10.36 10.85
C GLU A 107 -10.72 11.03 11.38
N LYS A 108 -10.80 12.31 11.77
CA LYS A 108 -9.67 13.02 12.40
C LYS A 108 -9.25 12.39 13.73
N LYS A 109 -10.21 11.93 14.56
CA LYS A 109 -9.91 11.22 15.80
C LYS A 109 -9.16 9.92 15.50
N ILE A 110 -9.65 9.12 14.55
CA ILE A 110 -9.02 7.85 14.13
C ILE A 110 -7.60 8.10 13.61
N GLU A 111 -7.40 9.10 12.76
CA GLU A 111 -6.08 9.46 12.25
C GLU A 111 -5.11 9.89 13.37
N THR A 112 -5.60 10.69 14.32
CA THR A 112 -4.81 11.14 15.46
C THR A 112 -4.44 9.96 16.36
N PHE A 113 -5.40 9.05 16.60
CA PHE A 113 -5.20 7.84 17.38
C PHE A 113 -4.11 6.95 16.77
N ILE A 114 -4.17 6.69 15.46
CA ILE A 114 -3.17 5.87 14.76
C ILE A 114 -1.78 6.50 14.86
N LYS A 115 -1.66 7.82 14.68
CA LYS A 115 -0.38 8.52 14.81
C LYS A 115 0.19 8.45 16.22
N LEU A 116 -0.64 8.58 17.25
CA LEU A 116 -0.21 8.54 18.65
C LEU A 116 0.23 7.14 19.10
N TYR A 117 -0.42 6.09 18.57
CA TYR A 117 -0.22 4.72 19.02
C TYR A 117 0.41 3.81 17.95
N GLU A 118 1.04 4.39 16.93
CA GLU A 118 1.61 3.64 15.78
C GLU A 118 2.56 2.51 16.21
N ALA A 119 3.40 2.74 17.22
CA ALA A 119 4.34 1.75 17.73
C ALA A 119 3.69 0.64 18.59
N LYS A 120 2.45 0.85 19.06
CA LYS A 120 1.77 -0.04 20.00
C LYS A 120 0.73 -0.93 19.34
N ILE A 121 0.34 -0.59 18.12
CA ILE A 121 -0.74 -1.22 17.35
C ILE A 121 -0.13 -2.08 16.23
N ASP A 122 -0.63 -3.30 16.09
CA ASP A 122 -0.36 -4.14 14.92
C ASP A 122 -1.09 -3.59 13.68
N LYS A 123 -0.31 -3.17 12.67
CA LYS A 123 -0.81 -2.57 11.43
C LYS A 123 -1.63 -3.55 10.57
N ASN A 124 -1.32 -4.85 10.59
CA ASN A 124 -2.11 -5.86 9.88
C ASN A 124 -3.50 -6.01 10.50
N TYR A 125 -3.56 -5.98 11.83
CA TYR A 125 -4.84 -6.01 12.54
C TYR A 125 -5.66 -4.73 12.28
N VAL A 126 -5.02 -3.57 12.17
CA VAL A 126 -5.70 -2.32 11.78
C VAL A 126 -6.30 -2.42 10.38
N LEU A 127 -5.56 -2.95 9.41
CA LEU A 127 -6.09 -3.18 8.06
C LEU A 127 -7.30 -4.12 8.08
N TYR A 128 -7.22 -5.20 8.87
CA TYR A 128 -8.35 -6.10 9.09
C TYR A 128 -9.57 -5.35 9.66
N LEU A 129 -9.38 -4.55 10.72
CA LEU A 129 -10.46 -3.76 11.30
C LEU A 129 -11.07 -2.79 10.28
N PHE A 130 -10.24 -2.08 9.51
CA PHE A 130 -10.74 -1.16 8.49
C PHE A 130 -11.57 -1.86 7.42
N ARG A 131 -11.16 -3.06 6.98
CA ARG A 131 -11.96 -3.89 6.07
C ARG A 131 -13.28 -4.32 6.70
N PHE A 132 -13.22 -4.79 7.95
CA PHE A 132 -14.40 -5.24 8.68
C PHE A 132 -15.47 -4.15 8.83
N TYR A 133 -15.05 -2.90 9.10
CA TYR A 133 -15.94 -1.74 9.22
C TYR A 133 -16.19 -0.99 7.90
N ASP A 134 -15.68 -1.48 6.77
CA ASP A 134 -15.72 -0.82 5.45
C ASP A 134 -15.26 0.66 5.50
N TYR A 135 -14.19 0.93 6.26
CA TYR A 135 -13.55 2.25 6.35
C TYR A 135 -12.46 2.39 5.29
N SER A 136 -12.88 2.54 4.04
CA SER A 136 -11.96 2.39 2.93
C SER A 136 -11.03 3.59 2.66
N GLU A 137 -11.30 4.77 3.21
CA GLU A 137 -10.31 5.87 3.23
C GLU A 137 -9.15 5.58 4.20
N GLY A 138 -9.42 4.90 5.32
CA GLY A 138 -8.37 4.42 6.22
C GLY A 138 -7.48 3.36 5.58
N ILE A 139 -8.08 2.43 4.81
CA ILE A 139 -7.32 1.41 4.08
C ILE A 139 -6.36 2.08 3.10
N LYS A 140 -6.84 3.03 2.28
CA LYS A 140 -6.00 3.74 1.32
C LYS A 140 -4.79 4.40 2.00
N LYS A 141 -5.03 5.17 3.07
CA LYS A 141 -3.97 5.88 3.80
C LYS A 141 -2.96 4.92 4.43
N LEU A 142 -3.44 3.84 5.05
CA LEU A 142 -2.55 2.88 5.70
C LEU A 142 -1.73 2.08 4.69
N CYS A 143 -2.32 1.67 3.56
CA CYS A 143 -1.59 1.02 2.47
C CYS A 143 -0.54 1.95 1.86
N GLN A 144 -0.84 3.24 1.68
CA GLN A 144 0.15 4.24 1.23
C GLN A 144 1.33 4.38 2.20
N GLN A 145 1.05 4.43 3.51
CA GLN A 145 2.10 4.51 4.54
C GLN A 145 2.97 3.25 4.60
N LEU A 146 2.37 2.08 4.40
CA LEU A 146 3.06 0.80 4.40
C LEU A 146 3.71 0.44 3.07
N GLN A 147 3.56 1.28 2.04
CA GLN A 147 4.00 1.01 0.66
C GLN A 147 3.43 -0.32 0.11
N MET A 148 2.23 -0.71 0.55
CA MET A 148 1.54 -1.91 0.08
C MET A 148 0.76 -1.60 -1.20
N ASN A 149 1.49 -1.42 -2.31
CA ASN A 149 0.92 -0.96 -3.57
C ASN A 149 -0.09 -1.96 -4.15
N GLN A 150 0.14 -3.27 -4.00
CA GLN A 150 -0.77 -4.32 -4.46
C GLN A 150 -2.15 -4.27 -3.76
N GLU A 151 -2.15 -4.09 -2.44
CA GLU A 151 -3.38 -3.97 -1.66
C GLU A 151 -4.11 -2.65 -1.98
N LEU A 152 -3.35 -1.56 -2.14
CA LEU A 152 -3.92 -0.27 -2.54
C LEU A 152 -4.58 -0.35 -3.92
N LEU A 153 -3.94 -1.02 -4.88
CA LEU A 153 -4.47 -1.27 -6.21
C LEU A 153 -5.77 -2.09 -6.14
N SER A 154 -5.79 -3.14 -5.34
CA SER A 154 -6.97 -3.98 -5.12
C SER A 154 -8.15 -3.16 -4.59
N VAL A 155 -7.91 -2.23 -3.67
CA VAL A 155 -8.95 -1.32 -3.15
C VAL A 155 -9.48 -0.37 -4.24
N TYR A 156 -8.61 0.16 -5.10
CA TYR A 156 -9.06 0.99 -6.22
C TYR A 156 -9.86 0.18 -7.25
N ILE A 157 -9.48 -1.08 -7.49
CA ILE A 157 -10.22 -2.02 -8.34
C ILE A 157 -11.61 -2.30 -7.78
N GLU A 158 -11.72 -2.64 -6.48
CA GLU A 158 -13.01 -2.89 -5.81
C GLU A 158 -13.96 -1.69 -5.91
N LYS A 159 -13.41 -0.48 -5.76
CA LYS A 159 -14.18 0.78 -5.87
C LYS A 159 -14.40 1.27 -7.31
N ARG A 160 -13.82 0.61 -8.30
CA ARG A 160 -13.84 1.02 -9.72
C ARG A 160 -13.27 2.43 -9.95
N GLU A 161 -12.23 2.79 -9.22
CA GLU A 161 -11.55 4.08 -9.36
C GLU A 161 -10.47 4.00 -10.46
N SER A 162 -10.89 3.86 -11.72
CA SER A 162 -10.01 3.64 -12.88
C SER A 162 -8.87 4.66 -13.02
N ASP A 163 -9.12 5.94 -12.73
CA ASP A 163 -8.09 6.98 -12.80
C ASP A 163 -7.01 6.81 -11.73
N ASN A 164 -7.39 6.37 -10.53
CA ASN A 164 -6.44 6.17 -9.43
C ASN A 164 -5.60 4.90 -9.63
N ILE A 165 -6.15 3.88 -10.31
CA ILE A 165 -5.41 2.70 -10.77
C ILE A 165 -4.27 3.13 -11.68
N ILE A 166 -4.55 3.93 -12.72
CA ILE A 166 -3.53 4.38 -13.68
C ILE A 166 -2.49 5.24 -12.97
N LYS A 167 -2.89 6.20 -12.14
CA LYS A 167 -1.95 7.04 -11.37
C LYS A 167 -1.00 6.22 -10.52
N LEU A 168 -1.51 5.23 -9.79
CA LEU A 168 -0.69 4.35 -8.96
C LEU A 168 0.31 3.55 -9.81
N CYS A 169 -0.13 3.02 -10.96
CA CYS A 169 0.73 2.29 -11.88
C CYS A 169 1.79 3.20 -12.53
N CYS A 170 1.48 4.45 -12.84
CA CYS A 170 2.46 5.41 -13.35
C CYS A 170 3.51 5.78 -12.29
N GLU A 171 3.12 5.91 -11.03
CA GLU A 171 4.03 6.28 -9.95
C GLU A 171 4.94 5.13 -9.51
N ARG A 172 4.41 3.90 -9.44
CA ARG A 172 5.09 2.74 -8.83
C ARG A 172 5.29 1.54 -9.77
N GLY A 173 4.63 1.52 -10.91
CA GLY A 173 4.66 0.36 -11.82
C GLY A 173 6.00 0.14 -12.54
N ASN A 174 6.91 1.13 -12.53
CA ASN A 174 8.30 0.93 -12.96
C ASN A 174 9.08 0.03 -12.00
N GLU A 175 8.79 0.13 -10.70
CA GLU A 175 9.40 -0.68 -9.64
C GLU A 175 8.66 -2.02 -9.52
N GLU A 176 7.33 -2.00 -9.55
CA GLU A 176 6.44 -3.15 -9.39
C GLU A 176 5.64 -3.47 -10.66
N LYS A 177 6.19 -4.33 -11.51
CA LYS A 177 5.56 -4.73 -12.78
C LYS A 177 4.19 -5.40 -12.61
N ASP A 178 3.99 -6.10 -11.50
CA ASP A 178 2.75 -6.80 -11.18
C ASP A 178 1.54 -5.85 -11.07
N LEU A 179 1.76 -4.58 -10.72
CA LEU A 179 0.71 -3.56 -10.71
C LEU A 179 0.10 -3.37 -12.10
N TRP A 180 0.95 -3.27 -13.13
CA TRP A 180 0.49 -3.17 -14.52
C TRP A 180 -0.24 -4.42 -14.98
N VAL A 181 0.22 -5.60 -14.57
CA VAL A 181 -0.44 -6.86 -14.91
C VAL A 181 -1.86 -6.91 -14.35
N GLN A 182 -2.03 -6.57 -13.07
CA GLN A 182 -3.35 -6.53 -12.45
C GLN A 182 -4.25 -5.45 -13.06
N ALA A 183 -3.72 -4.23 -13.28
CA ALA A 183 -4.47 -3.15 -13.91
C ALA A 183 -4.93 -3.50 -15.32
N LEU A 184 -4.05 -4.07 -16.16
CA LEU A 184 -4.39 -4.51 -17.52
C LEU A 184 -5.44 -5.63 -17.52
N ASN A 185 -5.33 -6.61 -16.60
CA ASN A 185 -6.36 -7.64 -16.44
C ASN A 185 -7.72 -7.04 -16.05
N TYR A 186 -7.72 -6.09 -15.10
CA TYR A 186 -8.94 -5.39 -14.69
C TYR A 186 -9.59 -4.62 -15.84
N PHE A 187 -8.84 -3.77 -16.55
CA PHE A 187 -9.38 -2.98 -17.67
C PHE A 187 -9.83 -3.86 -18.83
N ARG A 188 -9.14 -4.99 -19.07
CA ARG A 188 -9.56 -6.00 -20.04
C ARG A 188 -10.93 -6.58 -19.69
N GLU A 189 -11.12 -6.96 -18.42
CA GLU A 189 -12.34 -7.58 -17.90
C GLU A 189 -13.53 -6.62 -17.84
N GLN A 190 -13.29 -5.36 -17.46
CA GLN A 190 -14.34 -4.33 -17.43
C GLN A 190 -14.70 -3.80 -18.82
N GLY A 191 -13.85 -4.01 -19.84
CA GLY A 191 -14.08 -3.49 -21.18
C GLY A 191 -13.81 -1.99 -21.33
N GLU A 192 -12.91 -1.43 -20.51
CA GLU A 192 -12.54 -0.02 -20.56
C GLU A 192 -11.41 0.22 -21.60
N ASP A 193 -11.77 0.20 -22.88
CA ASP A 193 -10.82 0.23 -24.00
C ASP A 193 -9.96 1.52 -24.04
N GLU A 194 -10.53 2.66 -23.64
CA GLU A 194 -9.82 3.95 -23.55
C GLU A 194 -8.70 3.91 -22.49
N LYS A 195 -9.00 3.34 -21.32
CA LYS A 195 -8.06 3.21 -20.20
C LYS A 195 -6.99 2.18 -20.49
N LEU A 196 -7.36 1.08 -21.14
CA LEU A 196 -6.41 0.09 -21.64
C LEU A 196 -5.41 0.72 -22.63
N LYS A 197 -5.89 1.57 -23.53
CA LYS A 197 -5.02 2.32 -24.46
C LYS A 197 -4.08 3.26 -23.72
N GLU A 198 -4.58 4.01 -22.74
CA GLU A 198 -3.78 4.91 -21.89
C GLU A 198 -2.64 4.15 -21.18
N CYS A 199 -2.94 2.96 -20.63
CA CYS A 199 -1.93 2.09 -20.03
C CYS A 199 -0.86 1.63 -21.04
N LEU A 200 -1.28 1.20 -22.22
CA LEU A 200 -0.37 0.71 -23.28
C LEU A 200 0.52 1.83 -23.83
N GLU A 201 -0.01 3.05 -23.97
CA GLU A 201 0.76 4.23 -24.37
C GLU A 201 1.83 4.56 -23.32
N TYR A 202 1.48 4.57 -22.03
CA TYR A 202 2.44 4.80 -20.96
C TYR A 202 3.53 3.73 -20.89
N ILE A 203 3.16 2.45 -20.97
CA ILE A 203 4.11 1.32 -21.00
C ILE A 203 5.03 1.42 -22.24
N GLY A 204 4.51 1.86 -23.38
CA GLY A 204 5.30 2.08 -24.59
C GLY A 204 6.24 3.28 -24.47
N ASP A 205 5.78 4.42 -23.94
CA ASP A 205 6.57 5.65 -23.91
C ASP A 205 7.68 5.63 -22.85
N SER A 206 7.44 4.96 -21.73
CA SER A 206 8.43 4.76 -20.65
C SER A 206 9.70 3.98 -21.08
N MET A 207 9.66 3.27 -22.22
CA MET A 207 10.82 2.58 -22.81
C MET A 207 11.86 3.52 -23.45
N GLY A 208 11.58 4.83 -23.55
CA GLY A 208 12.46 5.79 -24.23
C GLY A 208 13.72 6.21 -23.46
N SER A 209 13.84 5.89 -22.16
CA SER A 209 14.88 6.51 -21.30
C SER A 209 15.92 5.56 -20.72
N SER A 210 15.80 4.25 -20.88
CA SER A 210 16.84 3.31 -20.43
C SER A 210 16.76 2.01 -21.22
N MET A 211 17.84 1.68 -21.92
CA MET A 211 18.05 0.50 -22.77
C MET A 211 17.83 -0.87 -22.09
N SER A 212 17.28 -0.97 -20.88
CA SER A 212 17.27 -2.25 -20.14
C SER A 212 16.03 -2.58 -19.31
N ASN A 213 15.09 -1.65 -19.06
CA ASN A 213 13.95 -1.94 -18.18
C ASN A 213 12.61 -1.77 -18.90
N ASN A 214 12.31 -2.71 -19.80
CA ASN A 214 10.93 -2.88 -20.27
C ASN A 214 10.04 -3.19 -19.06
N ILE A 215 9.08 -2.30 -18.78
CA ILE A 215 8.10 -2.47 -17.69
C ILE A 215 7.39 -3.82 -17.87
N LEU A 216 6.90 -4.10 -19.08
CA LEU A 216 6.37 -5.40 -19.46
C LEU A 216 6.94 -5.83 -20.82
N SER A 217 7.10 -7.14 -21.02
CA SER A 217 7.49 -7.63 -22.34
C SER A 217 6.28 -7.56 -23.29
N PRO A 218 6.50 -7.30 -24.59
CA PRO A 218 5.42 -7.31 -25.57
C PRO A 218 4.64 -8.63 -25.61
N LEU A 219 5.32 -9.75 -25.32
CA LEU A 219 4.70 -11.07 -25.21
C LEU A 219 3.74 -11.16 -24.03
N MET A 220 4.13 -10.60 -22.88
CA MET A 220 3.29 -10.60 -21.68
C MET A 220 2.03 -9.75 -21.88
N ILE A 221 2.17 -8.59 -22.53
CA ILE A 221 1.03 -7.74 -22.91
C ILE A 221 0.07 -8.49 -23.85
N LEU A 222 0.62 -9.18 -24.85
CA LEU A 222 -0.16 -10.03 -25.74
C LEU A 222 -0.91 -11.13 -24.99
N GLN A 223 -0.25 -11.83 -24.07
CA GLN A 223 -0.86 -12.89 -23.26
C GLN A 223 -2.00 -12.37 -22.38
N ILE A 224 -1.87 -11.16 -21.85
CA ILE A 224 -2.94 -10.53 -21.08
C ILE A 224 -4.12 -10.20 -22.01
N ILE A 225 -3.88 -9.75 -23.24
CA ILE A 225 -4.94 -9.23 -24.13
C ILE A 225 -5.55 -10.29 -25.08
N GLN A 226 -4.92 -11.45 -25.24
CA GLN A 226 -5.29 -12.48 -26.23
C GLN A 226 -6.75 -13.01 -26.14
N ASN A 227 -7.37 -12.97 -24.96
CA ASN A 227 -8.68 -13.59 -24.70
C ASN A 227 -9.84 -12.58 -24.69
N THR A 228 -9.81 -11.57 -25.56
CA THR A 228 -10.81 -10.49 -25.50
C THR A 228 -11.59 -10.31 -26.80
N ASP A 229 -12.92 -10.30 -26.71
CA ASP A 229 -13.87 -10.29 -27.84
C ASP A 229 -14.04 -8.94 -28.58
N SER A 230 -13.25 -7.91 -28.28
CA SER A 230 -13.39 -6.57 -28.90
C SER A 230 -12.37 -6.35 -30.01
N GLU A 231 -12.85 -6.13 -31.24
CA GLU A 231 -12.04 -5.78 -32.42
C GLU A 231 -11.20 -4.51 -32.23
N LEU A 232 -11.64 -3.59 -31.36
CA LEU A 232 -10.91 -2.35 -31.04
C LEU A 232 -9.61 -2.65 -30.29
N LYS A 233 -9.55 -3.74 -29.50
CA LYS A 233 -8.38 -4.12 -28.66
C LYS A 233 -7.19 -4.60 -29.49
N ILE A 234 -7.43 -5.33 -30.58
CA ILE A 234 -6.37 -5.79 -31.49
C ILE A 234 -5.68 -4.60 -32.16
N LYS A 235 -6.42 -3.54 -32.50
CA LYS A 235 -5.85 -2.33 -33.13
C LYS A 235 -4.85 -1.63 -32.20
N TYR A 236 -5.15 -1.52 -30.92
CA TYR A 236 -4.26 -0.88 -29.94
C TYR A 236 -3.00 -1.70 -29.71
N VAL A 237 -3.14 -3.03 -29.55
CA VAL A 237 -2.00 -3.93 -29.43
C VAL A 237 -1.14 -3.93 -30.69
N LYS A 238 -1.75 -3.95 -31.88
CA LYS A 238 -1.03 -3.86 -33.15
C LYS A 238 -0.22 -2.57 -33.23
N ASN A 239 -0.80 -1.43 -32.87
CA ASN A 239 -0.10 -0.15 -32.87
C ASN A 239 1.07 -0.13 -31.86
N TYR A 240 0.86 -0.68 -30.66
CA TYR A 240 1.91 -0.85 -29.66
C TYR A 240 3.06 -1.73 -30.20
N LEU A 241 2.75 -2.89 -30.76
CA LEU A 241 3.73 -3.82 -31.33
C LEU A 241 4.48 -3.21 -32.52
N MET A 242 3.79 -2.50 -33.41
CA MET A 242 4.45 -1.82 -34.55
C MET A 242 5.44 -0.77 -34.06
N LYS A 243 5.07 0.03 -33.04
CA LYS A 243 5.99 0.99 -32.43
C LYS A 243 7.20 0.28 -31.80
N GLU A 244 6.99 -0.85 -31.13
CA GLU A 244 8.10 -1.59 -30.53
C GLU A 244 9.04 -2.23 -31.55
N ILE A 245 8.50 -2.78 -32.64
CA ILE A 245 9.32 -3.28 -33.74
C ILE A 245 10.17 -2.15 -34.34
N GLN A 246 9.58 -0.98 -34.59
CA GLN A 246 10.31 0.18 -35.12
C GLN A 246 11.43 0.65 -34.19
N LYS A 247 11.20 0.67 -32.87
CA LYS A 247 12.25 1.01 -31.90
C LYS A 247 13.40 0.00 -31.92
N LEU A 248 13.08 -1.30 -31.97
CA LEU A 248 14.08 -2.36 -32.08
C LEU A 248 14.87 -2.24 -33.38
N GLU A 249 14.22 -1.95 -34.50
CA GLU A 249 14.88 -1.72 -35.78
C GLU A 249 15.84 -0.53 -35.73
N SER A 250 15.43 0.59 -35.11
CA SER A 250 16.30 1.77 -34.90
C SER A 250 17.52 1.41 -34.05
N SER A 251 17.31 0.73 -32.93
CA SER A 251 18.40 0.33 -32.02
C SER A 251 19.38 -0.66 -32.69
N ILE A 252 18.88 -1.58 -33.51
CA ILE A 252 19.72 -2.46 -34.33
C ILE A 252 20.54 -1.66 -35.35
N SER A 253 19.95 -0.63 -35.97
CA SER A 253 20.65 0.24 -36.91
C SER A 253 21.77 1.01 -36.21
N GLU A 254 21.47 1.67 -35.10
CA GLU A 254 22.45 2.42 -34.30
C GLU A 254 23.60 1.52 -33.84
N SER A 255 23.29 0.31 -33.36
CA SER A 255 24.31 -0.68 -32.96
C SER A 255 25.19 -1.10 -34.13
N LYS A 256 24.63 -1.24 -35.34
CA LYS A 256 25.41 -1.56 -36.55
C LYS A 256 26.35 -0.42 -36.93
N ASP A 257 25.87 0.82 -36.87
CA ASP A 257 26.66 2.01 -37.17
C ASP A 257 27.82 2.15 -36.16
N GLU A 258 27.55 1.90 -34.87
CA GLU A 258 28.58 1.89 -33.84
C GLU A 258 29.63 0.79 -34.07
N ILE A 259 29.20 -0.43 -34.43
CA ILE A 259 30.10 -1.52 -34.81
C ILE A 259 30.97 -1.12 -36.01
N GLU A 260 30.40 -0.51 -37.05
CA GLU A 260 31.16 -0.09 -38.22
C GLU A 260 32.21 0.98 -37.85
N THR A 261 31.82 1.94 -37.01
CA THR A 261 32.71 3.00 -36.51
C THR A 261 33.84 2.44 -35.66
N ASN A 262 33.53 1.47 -34.79
CA ASN A 262 34.52 0.75 -33.99
C ASN A 262 35.47 -0.08 -34.85
N ILE A 263 34.97 -0.77 -35.89
CA ILE A 263 35.80 -1.52 -36.84
C ILE A 263 36.77 -0.59 -37.57
N LYS A 264 36.30 0.58 -38.06
CA LYS A 264 37.14 1.59 -38.71
C LYS A 264 38.24 2.09 -37.76
N SER A 265 37.88 2.36 -36.50
CA SER A 265 38.82 2.83 -35.48
C SER A 265 39.86 1.76 -35.11
N ILE A 266 39.46 0.48 -35.00
CA ILE A 266 40.39 -0.63 -34.79
C ILE A 266 41.35 -0.77 -35.98
N ALA A 267 40.87 -0.61 -37.20
CA ALA A 267 41.70 -0.66 -38.40
C ALA A 267 42.74 0.47 -38.42
N SER A 268 42.36 1.71 -38.07
CA SER A 268 43.29 2.83 -37.98
C SER A 268 44.33 2.62 -36.86
N PHE A 269 43.92 2.17 -35.67
CA PHE A 269 44.85 1.87 -34.58
C PHE A 269 45.83 0.76 -34.94
N ARG A 270 45.39 -0.29 -35.64
CA ARG A 270 46.28 -1.34 -36.13
C ARG A 270 47.29 -0.81 -37.14
N GLU A 271 46.90 0.13 -37.98
CA GLU A 271 47.80 0.77 -38.94
C GLU A 271 48.83 1.68 -38.25
N GLU A 272 48.41 2.48 -37.28
CA GLU A 272 49.33 3.27 -36.45
C GLU A 272 50.31 2.38 -35.69
N HIS A 273 49.83 1.30 -35.08
CA HIS A 273 50.68 0.32 -34.41
C HIS A 273 51.70 -0.31 -35.37
N ARG A 274 51.28 -0.70 -36.58
CA ARG A 274 52.22 -1.21 -37.61
C ARG A 274 53.27 -0.19 -37.99
N LYS A 275 52.90 1.08 -38.15
CA LYS A 275 53.86 2.17 -38.43
C LYS A 275 54.84 2.35 -37.28
N LEU A 276 54.38 2.35 -36.03
CA LEU A 276 55.24 2.48 -34.85
C LEU A 276 56.20 1.30 -34.65
N VAL A 277 55.83 0.08 -35.07
CA VAL A 277 56.68 -1.11 -34.98
C VAL A 277 57.67 -1.22 -36.14
N SER A 278 57.27 -0.82 -37.35
CA SER A 278 58.10 -0.93 -38.57
C SER A 278 59.00 0.27 -38.83
N THR A 279 58.69 1.44 -38.28
CA THR A 279 59.64 2.57 -38.29
C THR A 279 60.50 2.51 -37.03
N PRO A 280 61.82 2.28 -37.14
CA PRO A 280 62.71 2.48 -36.00
C PRO A 280 62.64 3.96 -35.62
N LYS A 281 62.06 4.27 -34.46
CA LYS A 281 62.24 5.58 -33.84
C LYS A 281 63.73 5.74 -33.54
N LEU A 282 64.43 6.47 -34.39
CA LEU A 282 65.71 7.07 -34.06
C LEU A 282 65.43 8.03 -32.90
N PHE A 283 65.65 7.56 -31.68
CA PHE A 283 65.89 8.47 -30.57
C PHE A 283 67.22 9.15 -30.88
N GLU A 284 67.16 10.30 -31.56
CA GLU A 284 68.26 11.23 -31.49
C GLU A 284 68.35 11.64 -30.02
N THR A 285 69.28 11.02 -29.31
CA THR A 285 69.71 11.48 -28.00
C THR A 285 70.24 12.89 -28.20
N SER A 286 69.39 13.89 -28.01
CA SER A 286 69.86 15.21 -27.65
C SER A 286 70.59 15.04 -26.32
N GLN A 287 71.92 15.02 -26.39
CA GLN A 287 72.75 15.09 -25.21
C GLN A 287 72.26 16.28 -24.39
N CYS A 288 71.86 15.99 -23.15
CA CYS A 288 71.54 17.01 -22.17
C CYS A 288 72.79 17.88 -21.99
N SER A 289 72.66 19.19 -22.18
CA SER A 289 73.75 20.15 -21.94
C SER A 289 74.08 20.35 -20.45
N LYS A 290 73.60 19.47 -19.56
CA LYS A 290 73.77 19.53 -18.10
C LYS A 290 74.16 18.19 -17.43
N CYS A 291 74.41 17.11 -18.17
CA CYS A 291 75.00 15.89 -17.62
C CYS A 291 76.03 15.29 -18.55
#